data_AF-A0A2D8CQ98-F1
#
_entry.id   AF-A0A2D8CQ98-F1
#
_cell.length_a   1.000
_cell.length_b   1.000
_cell.length_c   1.000
_cell.angle_alpha   90.00
_cell.angle_beta   90.00
_cell.angle_gamma   90.00
#
_symmetry.space_group_name_H-M   'P 1'
#
loop_
_entity.id
_entity.type
_entity.pdbx_description
1 polymer ?
#
loop_
_entity_poly.entity_id
_entity_poly.type
_entity_poly.pdbx_seq_one_letter_code
_entity_poly.pdbx_strand_id
1 'polypeptide(L)'
;MHPPNVAVQRLLYGTSIGLLLGVGFGLQAGRELGASPPAIEVFSALAVLCLATGWMLGNGTGPLARWFSHETEAAMAARVRAEMDEVQRSEDVTAKWAELEAKVLTQDLGEEE
;
A
#
# COMPACT_ATOMS: atom_id res chain seq x y z
N MET A 1 -9.72 -0.61 -3.99
CA MET A 1 -9.52 0.68 -3.29
C MET A 1 -8.05 1.01 -3.43
N HIS A 2 -7.67 2.15 -3.99
CA HIS A 2 -6.24 2.46 -4.13
C HIS A 2 -5.57 2.50 -2.74
N PRO A 3 -4.39 1.89 -2.58
CA PRO A 3 -3.71 1.92 -1.30
C PRO A 3 -3.43 3.36 -0.89
N PRO A 4 -3.64 3.72 0.39
CA PRO A 4 -3.50 5.10 0.88
C PRO A 4 -2.12 5.68 0.58
N ASN A 5 -1.10 4.81 0.51
CA ASN A 5 0.24 5.17 0.11
C ASN A 5 0.32 5.79 -1.29
N VAL A 6 -0.35 5.21 -2.28
CA VAL A 6 -0.33 5.71 -3.67
C VAL A 6 -0.96 7.11 -3.77
N ALA A 7 -2.00 7.37 -2.98
CA ALA A 7 -2.61 8.70 -2.91
C ALA A 7 -1.65 9.74 -2.32
N VAL A 8 -0.95 9.41 -1.23
CA VAL A 8 0.04 10.29 -0.60
C VAL A 8 1.24 10.53 -1.50
N GLN A 9 1.74 9.50 -2.18
CA GLN A 9 2.85 9.63 -3.12
C GLN A 9 2.49 10.57 -4.28
N ARG A 10 1.29 10.44 -4.85
CA ARG A 10 0.78 11.35 -5.89
C ARG A 10 0.62 12.77 -5.37
N LEU A 11 0.14 12.93 -4.14
CA LEU A 11 0.04 14.25 -3.49
C LEU A 11 1.43 14.88 -3.34
N LEU A 12 2.42 14.15 -2.80
CA LEU A 12 3.78 14.64 -2.60
C LEU A 12 4.46 15.04 -3.91
N TYR A 13 4.33 14.22 -4.96
CA TYR A 13 4.83 14.57 -6.28
C TYR A 13 4.10 15.78 -6.86
N GLY A 14 2.77 15.83 -6.77
CA GLY A 14 2.00 17.00 -7.22
C GLY A 14 2.40 18.29 -6.51
N THR A 15 2.55 18.26 -5.19
CA THR A 15 3.01 19.41 -4.40
C THR A 15 4.43 19.82 -4.78
N SER A 16 5.37 18.87 -4.95
CA SER A 16 6.73 19.20 -5.35
C SER A 16 6.80 19.90 -6.71
N ILE A 17 6.03 19.43 -7.70
CA ILE A 17 5.95 20.06 -9.03
C ILE A 17 5.34 21.46 -8.92
N GLY A 18 4.28 21.64 -8.12
CA GLY A 18 3.69 22.95 -7.86
C GLY A 18 4.67 23.93 -7.22
N LEU A 19 5.47 23.47 -6.26
CA LEU A 19 6.51 24.28 -5.60
C LEU A 19 7.60 24.68 -6.60
N LEU A 20 8.06 23.75 -7.46
CA LEU A 20 9.04 24.03 -8.52
C LEU A 20 8.51 25.05 -9.53
N LEU A 21 7.23 24.95 -9.92
CA LEU A 21 6.56 25.94 -10.76
C LEU A 21 6.54 27.33 -10.09
N GLY A 22 6.22 27.38 -8.80
CA GLY A 22 6.26 28.62 -8.02
C GLY A 22 7.66 29.26 -7.99
N VAL A 23 8.71 28.44 -7.85
CA VAL A 23 10.10 28.90 -7.96
C VAL A 23 10.39 29.45 -9.35
N GLY A 24 9.96 28.75 -10.41
CA GLY A 24 10.11 29.21 -11.80
C GLY A 24 9.47 30.57 -12.05
N PHE A 25 8.24 30.79 -11.59
CA PHE A 25 7.58 32.09 -11.68
C PHE A 25 8.28 33.17 -10.83
N GLY A 26 8.80 32.80 -9.65
CA GLY A 26 9.59 33.69 -8.82
C GLY A 26 10.85 34.20 -9.52
N LEU A 27 11.56 33.31 -10.23
CA LEU A 27 12.73 33.65 -11.04
C LEU A 27 12.34 34.54 -12.24
N GLN A 28 11.23 34.22 -12.93
CA GLN A 28 10.74 35.03 -14.04
C GLN A 28 10.34 36.45 -13.60
N ALA A 29 9.85 36.60 -12.37
CA ALA A 29 9.54 37.89 -11.76
C ALA A 29 10.79 38.68 -11.29
N GLY A 30 11.99 38.17 -11.54
CA GLY A 30 13.25 38.83 -11.18
C GLY A 30 13.64 38.70 -9.71
N ARG A 31 13.10 37.72 -8.98
CA ARG A 31 13.58 37.44 -7.61
C ARG A 31 14.96 36.82 -7.66
N GLU A 32 15.88 37.37 -6.87
CA GLU A 32 17.24 36.85 -6.76
C GLU A 32 17.39 35.82 -5.63
N LEU A 33 18.39 34.95 -5.79
CA LEU A 33 18.88 34.06 -4.73
C LEU A 33 19.51 34.92 -3.62
N GLY A 34 19.23 34.62 -2.35
CA GLY A 34 19.69 35.41 -1.21
C GLY A 34 18.88 36.68 -0.92
N ALA A 35 17.80 36.95 -1.65
CA ALA A 35 16.89 38.05 -1.33
C ALA A 35 16.23 37.83 0.04
N SER A 36 15.99 38.90 0.81
CA SER A 36 15.21 38.83 2.04
C SER A 36 13.76 39.24 1.75
N PRO A 37 12.76 38.34 1.85
CA PRO A 37 12.82 36.95 2.32
C PRO A 37 13.28 35.93 1.25
N PRO A 38 14.01 34.86 1.67
CA PRO A 38 14.63 33.88 0.76
C PRO A 38 13.62 32.86 0.24
N ALA A 39 12.58 33.35 -0.44
CA ALA A 39 11.48 32.52 -0.91
C ALA A 39 11.96 31.43 -1.87
N ILE A 40 12.83 31.75 -2.83
CA ILE A 40 13.32 30.75 -3.81
C ILE A 40 13.99 29.57 -3.12
N GLU A 41 14.87 29.84 -2.15
CA GLU A 41 15.59 28.79 -1.42
C GLU A 41 14.64 27.95 -0.56
N VAL A 42 13.71 28.58 0.15
CA VAL A 42 12.73 27.89 0.98
C VAL A 42 11.82 27.00 0.14
N PHE A 43 11.22 27.53 -0.92
CA PHE A 43 10.32 26.77 -1.79
C PHE A 43 11.06 25.65 -2.52
N SER A 44 12.32 25.86 -2.92
CA SER A 44 13.16 24.83 -3.55
C SER A 44 13.51 23.72 -2.57
N ALA A 45 13.92 24.06 -1.34
CA ALA A 45 14.21 23.09 -0.29
C ALA A 45 12.98 22.24 0.05
N LEU A 46 11.80 22.88 0.12
CA LEU A 46 10.54 22.19 0.39
C LEU A 46 10.13 21.27 -0.76
N ALA A 47 10.36 21.68 -2.01
CA ALA A 47 10.12 20.84 -3.18
C ALA A 47 10.99 19.58 -3.17
N VAL A 48 12.29 19.73 -2.85
CA VAL A 48 13.23 18.60 -2.73
C VAL A 48 12.82 17.68 -1.58
N LEU A 49 12.41 18.23 -0.44
CA LEU A 49 11.91 17.43 0.70
C LEU A 49 10.67 16.60 0.30
N CYS A 50 9.70 17.20 -0.38
CA CYS A 50 8.52 16.48 -0.88
C CYS A 50 8.87 15.40 -1.90
N LEU A 51 9.81 15.65 -2.81
CA LEU A 51 10.31 14.65 -3.76
C LEU A 51 11.02 13.49 -3.06
N ALA A 52 11.93 13.80 -2.15
CA ALA A 52 12.72 12.81 -1.41
C ALA A 52 11.82 11.91 -0.58
N THR A 53 10.87 12.50 0.16
CA THR A 53 9.89 11.75 0.96
C THR A 53 8.96 10.91 0.09
N GLY A 54 8.48 11.43 -1.04
CA GLY A 54 7.67 10.67 -1.99
C GLY A 54 8.43 9.51 -2.65
N TRP A 55 9.72 9.67 -2.91
CA TRP A 55 10.59 8.60 -3.41
C TRP A 55 10.88 7.53 -2.34
N MET A 56 11.19 7.94 -1.10
CA MET A 56 11.40 7.04 0.03
C MET A 56 10.15 6.18 0.29
N LEU A 57 8.98 6.83 0.23
CA LEU A 57 7.65 6.22 0.32
C LEU A 57 7.25 5.45 -0.96
N GLY A 58 7.95 5.59 -2.08
CA GLY A 58 7.83 4.64 -3.20
C GLY A 58 8.60 3.35 -2.92
N ASN A 59 9.76 3.49 -2.27
CA ASN A 59 10.71 2.42 -2.02
C ASN A 59 10.48 1.62 -0.72
N GLY A 60 9.40 1.87 0.03
CA GLY A 60 9.15 1.14 1.27
C GLY A 60 9.99 1.60 2.46
N THR A 61 10.65 2.76 2.37
CA THR A 61 11.65 3.19 3.34
C THR A 61 11.28 4.56 3.95
N GLY A 62 11.73 4.80 5.19
CA GLY A 62 11.66 6.13 5.82
C GLY A 62 10.60 6.33 6.90
N PRO A 63 10.54 7.54 7.49
CA PRO A 63 9.68 7.84 8.62
C PRO A 63 8.18 7.82 8.25
N LEU A 64 7.83 8.24 7.02
CA LEU A 64 6.46 8.21 6.51
C LEU A 64 5.98 6.78 6.18
N ALA A 65 6.88 5.85 5.85
CA ALA A 65 6.55 4.45 5.61
C ALA A 65 6.07 3.73 6.88
N ARG A 66 6.39 4.26 8.06
CA ARG A 66 5.83 3.79 9.35
C ARG A 66 4.38 4.22 9.58
N TRP A 67 3.98 5.37 9.01
CA TRP A 67 2.64 5.94 9.21
C TRP A 67 1.68 5.55 8.09
N PHE A 68 2.18 5.40 6.87
CA PHE A 68 1.43 4.88 5.73
C PHE A 68 1.90 3.45 5.46
N SER A 69 1.09 2.46 5.85
CA SER A 69 1.45 1.06 5.68
C SER A 69 1.76 0.76 4.21
N HIS A 70 2.92 0.15 4.01
CA HIS A 70 3.43 -0.26 2.71
C HIS A 70 2.97 -1.68 2.36
N GLU A 71 1.73 -2.03 2.69
CA GLU A 71 1.19 -3.31 2.22
C GLU A 71 0.83 -3.14 0.74
N THR A 72 1.67 -3.68 -0.14
CA THR A 72 1.43 -3.65 -1.58
C THR A 72 0.19 -4.49 -1.89
N GLU A 73 -0.60 -4.11 -2.90
CA GLU A 73 -1.76 -4.90 -3.36
C GLU A 73 -1.36 -6.36 -3.67
N ALA A 74 -0.13 -6.59 -4.14
CA ALA A 74 0.42 -7.92 -4.36
C ALA A 74 0.61 -8.72 -3.06
N ALA A 75 1.09 -8.09 -1.98
CA ALA A 75 1.22 -8.73 -0.67
C ALA A 75 -0.14 -9.01 -0.04
N MET A 76 -1.09 -8.09 -0.18
CA MET A 76 -2.48 -8.28 0.25
C MET A 76 -3.17 -9.41 -0.53
N ALA A 77 -3.02 -9.43 -1.87
CA ALA A 77 -3.57 -10.48 -2.71
C ALA A 77 -2.94 -11.85 -2.42
N ALA A 78 -1.65 -11.89 -2.11
CA ALA A 78 -0.97 -13.12 -1.71
C ALA A 78 -1.50 -13.65 -0.36
N ARG A 79 -1.74 -12.78 0.63
CA ARG A 79 -2.38 -13.18 1.90
C ARG A 79 -3.80 -13.66 1.71
N VAL A 80 -4.62 -12.94 0.94
CA VAL A 80 -6.01 -13.33 0.67
C VAL A 80 -6.07 -14.67 -0.06
N ARG A 81 -5.18 -14.91 -1.03
CA ARG A 81 -5.05 -16.23 -1.67
C ARG A 81 -4.67 -17.33 -0.69
N ALA A 82 -3.70 -17.07 0.18
CA ALA A 82 -3.29 -18.04 1.20
C ALA A 82 -4.43 -18.34 2.20
N GLU A 83 -5.21 -17.33 2.59
CA GLU A 83 -6.39 -17.51 3.43
C GLU A 83 -7.51 -18.28 2.70
N MET A 84 -7.73 -18.04 1.41
CA MET A 84 -8.69 -18.81 0.59
C MET A 84 -8.27 -20.28 0.43
N ASP A 85 -7.00 -20.56 0.13
CA ASP A 85 -6.48 -21.92 -0.01
C ASP A 85 -6.63 -22.72 1.30
N GLU A 86 -6.39 -22.08 2.45
CA GLU A 86 -6.58 -22.70 3.76
C GLU A 86 -8.07 -23.01 4.04
N VAL A 87 -8.97 -22.09 3.68
CA VAL A 87 -10.42 -22.33 3.80
C VAL A 87 -10.85 -23.50 2.92
N GLN A 88 -10.44 -23.54 1.65
CA GLN A 88 -10.77 -24.65 0.75
C GLN A 88 -10.24 -25.99 1.27
N ARG A 89 -9.01 -26.01 1.81
CA ARG A 89 -8.44 -27.19 2.44
C ARG A 89 -9.25 -27.65 3.65
N SER A 90 -9.76 -26.72 4.46
CA SER A 90 -10.60 -27.04 5.62
C SER A 90 -11.97 -27.60 5.21
N GLU A 91 -12.55 -27.10 4.10
CA GLU A 91 -13.79 -27.63 3.53
C GLU A 91 -13.61 -29.05 2.99
N ASP A 92 -12.50 -29.33 2.28
CA ASP A 92 -12.17 -30.67 1.77
C ASP A 92 -12.01 -31.69 2.90
N VAL A 93 -11.36 -31.31 4.00
CA VAL A 93 -11.23 -32.17 5.19
C VAL A 93 -12.61 -32.42 5.80
N THR A 94 -13.44 -31.39 5.93
CA THR A 94 -14.81 -31.51 6.47
C THR A 94 -15.68 -32.43 5.59
N ALA A 95 -15.59 -32.30 4.27
CA ALA A 95 -16.30 -33.17 3.34
C ALA A 95 -15.87 -34.64 3.47
N LYS A 96 -14.57 -34.90 3.65
CA LYS A 96 -14.06 -36.26 3.90
C LYS A 96 -14.51 -36.83 5.24
N TRP A 97 -14.62 -35.99 6.28
CA TRP A 97 -15.20 -36.42 7.56
C TRP A 97 -16.67 -36.77 7.42
N ALA A 98 -17.45 -35.98 6.67
CA ALA A 98 -18.86 -36.27 6.40
C ALA A 98 -19.05 -37.57 5.60
N GLU A 99 -18.20 -37.83 4.61
CA GLU A 99 -18.24 -39.10 3.84
C GLU A 99 -17.88 -40.30 4.73
N LEU A 100 -16.89 -40.17 5.60
CA LEU A 100 -16.54 -41.20 6.57
C LEU A 100 -17.68 -41.46 7.56
N GLU A 101 -18.31 -40.42 8.08
CA GLU A 101 -19.46 -40.54 8.99
C GLU A 101 -20.64 -41.22 8.30
N ALA A 102 -20.96 -40.82 7.07
CA ALA A 102 -22.00 -41.47 6.26
C ALA A 102 -21.70 -42.96 6.04
N LYS A 103 -20.44 -43.31 5.76
CA LYS A 103 -20.03 -44.70 5.57
C LYS A 103 -20.16 -45.52 6.85
N VAL A 104 -19.74 -44.98 7.99
CA VAL A 104 -19.90 -45.63 9.31
C VAL A 104 -21.37 -45.87 9.62
N LEU A 105 -22.23 -44.87 9.40
CA LEU A 105 -23.68 -45.00 9.59
C LEU A 105 -24.29 -46.10 8.71
N THR A 106 -23.87 -46.20 7.44
CA THR A 106 -24.36 -47.29 6.56
C THR A 106 -23.82 -48.67 6.94
N GLN A 107 -22.65 -48.73 7.57
CA GLN A 107 -22.06 -49.99 8.04
C GLN A 107 -22.77 -50.48 9.31
N ASP A 108 -23.04 -49.59 10.27
CA ASP A 108 -23.79 -49.92 11.49
C ASP A 108 -25.23 -50.37 11.15
N LEU A 109 -25.91 -49.68 10.23
CA LEU A 109 -27.26 -50.09 9.77
C LEU A 109 -27.26 -51.43 9.01
N GLY A 110 -26.14 -51.79 8.36
CA GLY A 110 -26.00 -53.05 7.64
C GLY A 110 -25.64 -54.25 8.52
N GLU A 111 -25.17 -54.01 9.76
CA GLU A 111 -24.91 -55.05 10.76
C GLU A 111 -26.14 -55.32 11.66
N GLU A 112 -27.19 -54.47 11.60
CA GLU A 112 -28.47 -54.67 12.31
C GLU A 112 -29.54 -55.46 11.52
N GLU A 113 -29.25 -55.91 10.29
CA GLU A 113 -30.05 -56.93 9.54
C GLU A 113 -29.44 -58.33 9.62
#